data_AF-A0A495QQP3-F1
#
_entry.id   AF-A0A495QQP3-F1
#
_cell.length_a   1.000
_cell.length_b   1.000
_cell.length_c   1.000
_cell.angle_alpha   90.00
_cell.angle_beta   90.00
_cell.angle_gamma   90.00
#
_symmetry.space_group_name_H-M   'P 1'
#
loop_
_entity.id
_entity.type
_entity.pdbx_description
1 polymer ?
#
loop_
_entity_poly.entity_id
_entity_poly.type
_entity_poly.pdbx_seq_one_letter_code
_entity_poly.pdbx_strand_id
1 'polypeptide(L)'
;MFSPENWDHQLDLSHVPRTLGYKLWDDGVLSLEDRKEIISEVAGELFHLKNSVEKHRPREEYSAIRKRIARTKERIEKTAWQLEQLSSPKAASYLRRGLDSMVTFAEDATDGFEVPWTSNPVERAMGEVAKRCKRDWMQWSEEGLDALLQLSLTKYANPDYYHEFFDEFLQRSTHGKIRCSVSVTANGGEV
;
A
#
# COMPACT_ATOMS: atom_id res chain seq x y z
N MET A 1 5.45 -17.96 -18.70
CA MET A 1 4.55 -18.80 -17.87
C MET A 1 5.13 -18.81 -16.48
N PHE A 2 4.49 -18.13 -15.52
CA PHE A 2 5.01 -17.96 -14.16
C PHE A 2 4.60 -19.18 -13.32
N SER A 3 5.56 -19.91 -12.76
CA SER A 3 5.28 -21.08 -11.91
C SER A 3 5.08 -20.62 -10.45
N PRO A 4 4.02 -21.04 -9.73
CA PRO A 4 3.70 -20.53 -8.39
C PRO A 4 4.60 -21.06 -7.27
N GLU A 5 5.46 -22.04 -7.53
CA GLU A 5 6.11 -22.85 -6.48
C GLU A 5 7.32 -22.19 -5.80
N ASN A 6 7.67 -20.95 -6.15
CA ASN A 6 8.88 -20.28 -5.67
C ASN A 6 8.66 -18.77 -5.35
N TRP A 7 7.45 -18.38 -4.93
CA TRP A 7 7.17 -16.98 -4.62
C TRP A 7 7.48 -16.65 -3.17
N ASP A 8 8.42 -15.73 -2.99
CA ASP A 8 8.60 -15.06 -1.71
C ASP A 8 7.45 -14.10 -1.49
N HIS A 9 6.70 -14.33 -0.41
CA HIS A 9 5.56 -13.51 -0.04
C HIS A 9 6.00 -12.44 0.96
N GLN A 10 5.72 -11.18 0.64
CA GLN A 10 5.92 -10.06 1.57
C GLN A 10 4.62 -9.67 2.27
N LEU A 11 4.67 -9.51 3.60
CA LEU A 11 3.58 -8.93 4.37
C LEU A 11 3.53 -7.42 4.19
N ASP A 12 2.34 -6.85 4.11
CA ASP A 12 2.16 -5.42 4.21
C ASP A 12 2.45 -4.96 5.64
N LEU A 13 3.51 -4.15 5.80
CA LEU A 13 3.94 -3.66 7.11
C LEU A 13 2.85 -2.81 7.80
N SER A 14 1.97 -2.13 7.05
CA SER A 14 0.86 -1.36 7.66
C SER A 14 -0.19 -2.27 8.30
N HIS A 15 -0.30 -3.51 7.82
CA HIS A 15 -1.25 -4.52 8.28
C HIS A 15 -0.73 -5.36 9.44
N VAL A 16 0.60 -5.41 9.65
CA VAL A 16 1.21 -6.17 10.75
C VAL A 16 0.70 -5.72 12.12
N PRO A 17 0.72 -4.42 12.49
CA PRO A 17 0.23 -3.94 13.78
C PRO A 17 -1.25 -4.28 14.01
N ARG A 18 -2.08 -4.17 12.96
CA ARG A 18 -3.52 -4.45 13.03
C ARG A 18 -3.79 -5.93 13.27
N THR A 19 -3.11 -6.80 12.51
CA THR A 19 -3.28 -8.25 12.62
C THR A 19 -2.75 -8.75 13.96
N LEU A 20 -1.59 -8.24 14.40
CA LEU A 20 -1.04 -8.53 15.73
C LEU A 20 -2.02 -8.12 16.83
N GLY A 21 -2.59 -6.91 16.75
CA GLY A 21 -3.56 -6.44 17.73
C GLY A 21 -4.81 -7.32 17.83
N TYR A 22 -5.31 -7.82 16.69
CA TYR A 22 -6.39 -8.80 16.69
C TYR A 22 -5.98 -10.12 17.35
N LYS A 23 -4.79 -10.65 17.05
CA LYS A 23 -4.31 -11.91 17.66
C LYS A 23 -4.12 -11.78 19.18
N LEU A 24 -3.57 -10.66 19.63
CA LEU A 24 -3.43 -10.35 21.06
C LEU A 24 -4.79 -10.23 21.76
N TRP A 25 -5.78 -9.63 21.11
CA TRP A 25 -7.15 -9.58 21.63
C TRP A 25 -7.79 -10.97 21.70
N ASP A 26 -7.61 -11.77 20.66
CA ASP A 26 -8.19 -13.11 20.52
C ASP A 26 -7.53 -14.16 21.44
N ASP A 27 -6.30 -13.90 21.92
CA ASP A 27 -5.70 -14.66 23.02
C ASP A 27 -6.30 -14.28 24.38
N GLY A 28 -6.78 -13.04 24.55
CA GLY A 28 -7.57 -12.62 25.71
C GLY A 28 -6.82 -12.52 27.05
N VAL A 29 -5.50 -12.65 27.06
CA VAL A 29 -4.67 -12.72 28.28
C VAL A 29 -4.07 -11.38 28.73
N LEU A 30 -3.84 -10.45 27.81
CA LEU A 30 -3.13 -9.19 28.06
C LEU A 30 -4.08 -8.00 28.19
N SER A 31 -3.71 -7.02 29.03
CA SER A 31 -4.47 -5.78 29.17
C SER A 31 -4.48 -4.98 27.86
N LEU A 32 -5.35 -3.97 27.74
CA LEU A 32 -5.36 -3.12 26.55
C LEU A 32 -4.03 -2.34 26.42
N GLU A 33 -3.48 -1.90 27.53
CA GLU A 33 -2.24 -1.12 27.61
C GLU A 33 -1.03 -1.96 27.21
N ASP A 34 -0.88 -3.17 27.75
CA ASP A 34 0.21 -4.09 27.35
C ASP A 34 0.13 -4.43 25.86
N ARG A 35 -1.09 -4.65 25.35
CA ARG A 35 -1.29 -4.93 23.92
C ARG A 35 -0.85 -3.75 23.06
N LYS A 36 -1.19 -2.51 23.43
CA LYS A 36 -0.77 -1.31 22.71
C LYS A 36 0.75 -1.15 22.71
N GLU A 37 1.40 -1.42 23.84
CA GLU A 37 2.86 -1.35 23.96
C GLU A 37 3.53 -2.35 23.02
N ILE A 38 3.13 -3.62 23.07
CA ILE A 38 3.65 -4.68 22.18
C ILE A 38 3.44 -4.34 20.70
N ILE A 39 2.25 -3.85 20.34
CA ILE A 39 1.95 -3.42 18.96
C ILE A 39 2.89 -2.28 18.55
N SER A 40 3.11 -1.30 19.43
CA SER A 40 3.99 -0.16 19.16
C SER A 40 5.45 -0.57 19.02
N GLU A 41 5.94 -1.52 19.83
CA GLU A 41 7.30 -2.05 19.72
C GLU A 41 7.53 -2.74 18.38
N VAL A 42 6.63 -3.66 17.99
CA VAL A 42 6.74 -4.37 16.69
C VAL A 42 6.64 -3.39 15.53
N ALA A 43 5.68 -2.46 15.56
CA ALA A 43 5.55 -1.43 14.54
C ALA A 43 6.81 -0.56 14.44
N GLY A 44 7.37 -0.16 15.58
CA GLY A 44 8.59 0.63 15.65
C GLY A 44 9.78 -0.06 14.98
N GLU A 45 9.98 -1.36 15.22
CA GLU A 45 11.07 -2.11 14.60
C GLU A 45 10.93 -2.23 13.08
N LEU A 46 9.70 -2.45 12.59
CA LEU A 46 9.39 -2.53 11.16
C LEU A 46 9.55 -1.18 10.46
N PHE A 47 9.03 -0.10 11.04
CA PHE A 47 9.18 1.24 10.45
C PHE A 47 10.62 1.72 10.47
N HIS A 48 11.39 1.36 11.49
CA HIS A 48 12.80 1.71 11.52
C HIS A 48 13.63 0.85 10.54
N LEU A 49 13.22 -0.40 10.24
CA LEU A 49 13.76 -1.15 9.09
C LEU A 49 13.43 -0.44 7.76
N LYS A 50 12.18 -0.07 7.55
CA LYS A 50 11.74 0.69 6.37
C LYS A 50 12.55 1.97 6.16
N ASN A 51 12.69 2.78 7.20
CA ASN A 51 13.45 4.03 7.14
C ASN A 51 14.95 3.79 6.90
N SER A 52 15.49 2.65 7.38
CA SER A 52 16.86 2.24 7.10
C SER A 52 17.05 1.92 5.61
N VAL A 53 16.13 1.16 5.01
CA VAL A 53 16.17 0.86 3.57
C VAL A 53 16.14 2.14 2.74
N GLU A 54 15.20 3.05 3.01
CA GLU A 54 15.08 4.33 2.29
C GLU A 54 16.34 5.19 2.39
N LYS A 55 17.01 5.17 3.54
CA LYS A 55 18.22 5.96 3.79
C LYS A 55 19.46 5.38 3.10
N HIS A 56 19.62 4.05 3.17
CA HIS A 56 20.88 3.39 2.84
C HIS A 56 20.90 2.85 1.41
N ARG A 57 19.76 2.47 0.84
CA ARG A 57 19.67 1.90 -0.51
C ARG A 57 20.20 2.85 -1.60
N PRO A 58 19.83 4.14 -1.64
CA PRO A 58 20.33 5.05 -2.69
C PRO A 58 21.84 5.30 -2.64
N ARG A 59 22.49 4.94 -1.53
CA ARG A 59 23.93 5.08 -1.30
C ARG A 59 24.66 3.75 -1.41
N GLU A 60 23.96 2.68 -1.80
CA GLU A 60 24.49 1.32 -1.89
C GLU A 60 25.09 0.82 -0.56
N GLU A 61 24.62 1.37 0.58
CA GLU A 61 25.08 1.01 1.93
C GLU A 61 24.39 -0.30 2.40
N TYR A 62 24.39 -1.35 1.55
CA TYR A 62 23.64 -2.59 1.77
C TYR A 62 24.05 -3.34 3.05
N SER A 63 25.30 -3.18 3.50
CA SER A 63 25.75 -3.75 4.77
C SER A 63 24.99 -3.19 5.98
N ALA A 64 24.58 -1.91 5.93
CA ALA A 64 23.76 -1.29 6.97
C ALA A 64 22.33 -1.87 6.97
N ILE A 65 21.76 -2.11 5.78
CA ILE A 65 20.45 -2.74 5.62
C ILE A 65 20.48 -4.18 6.15
N ARG A 66 21.48 -4.99 5.78
CA ARG A 66 21.62 -6.38 6.29
C ARG A 66 21.75 -6.44 7.81
N LYS A 67 22.54 -5.52 8.41
CA LYS A 67 22.62 -5.38 9.88
C LYS A 67 21.27 -5.02 10.49
N ARG A 68 20.51 -4.13 9.84
CA ARG A 68 19.18 -3.74 10.29
C ARG A 68 18.17 -4.89 10.20
N ILE A 69 18.17 -5.66 9.11
CA ILE A 69 17.34 -6.87 8.95
C ILE A 69 17.60 -7.83 10.10
N ALA A 70 18.87 -8.17 10.36
CA ALA A 70 19.24 -9.09 11.44
C ALA A 70 18.73 -8.61 12.81
N ARG A 71 18.85 -7.30 13.08
CA ARG A 71 18.36 -6.70 14.32
C ARG A 71 16.83 -6.75 14.42
N THR A 72 16.11 -6.47 13.33
CA THR A 72 14.65 -6.55 13.31
C THR A 72 14.18 -7.99 13.52
N LYS A 73 14.81 -8.98 12.86
CA LYS A 73 14.52 -10.41 13.08
C LYS A 73 14.70 -10.82 14.54
N GLU A 74 15.86 -10.48 15.12
CA GLU A 74 16.17 -10.75 16.54
C GLU A 74 15.12 -10.15 17.49
N ARG A 75 14.72 -8.89 17.25
CA ARG A 75 13.76 -8.18 18.11
C ARG A 75 12.35 -8.77 18.03
N ILE A 76 11.87 -9.06 16.83
CA ILE A 76 10.53 -9.65 16.65
C ILE A 76 10.49 -11.08 17.21
N GLU A 77 11.55 -11.88 17.01
CA GLU A 77 11.63 -13.22 17.59
C GLU A 77 11.65 -13.17 19.13
N LYS A 78 12.35 -12.20 19.71
CA LYS A 78 12.32 -11.97 21.16
C LYS A 78 10.91 -11.64 21.64
N THR A 79 10.19 -10.74 20.94
CA THR A 79 8.79 -10.42 21.28
C THR A 79 7.89 -11.66 21.16
N ALA A 80 8.08 -12.48 20.12
CA ALA A 80 7.33 -13.73 19.95
C ALA A 80 7.59 -14.73 21.09
N TRP A 81 8.85 -14.84 21.55
CA TRP A 81 9.20 -15.65 22.72
C TRP A 81 8.56 -15.12 24.00
N GLN A 82 8.56 -13.80 24.23
CA GLN A 82 7.90 -13.20 25.40
C GLN A 82 6.39 -13.47 25.40
N LEU A 83 5.75 -13.38 24.23
CA LEU A 83 4.32 -13.67 24.08
C LEU A 83 3.96 -15.13 24.41
N GLU A 84 4.84 -16.10 24.13
CA GLU A 84 4.63 -17.47 24.59
C GLU A 84 4.66 -17.59 26.12
N GLN A 85 5.60 -16.90 26.77
CA GLN A 85 5.68 -16.91 28.24
C GLN A 85 4.47 -16.24 28.88
N LEU A 86 3.87 -15.25 28.20
CA LEU A 86 2.67 -14.55 28.63
C LEU A 86 1.36 -15.27 28.23
N SER A 87 1.44 -16.53 27.77
CA SER A 87 0.27 -17.32 27.35
C SER A 87 -0.53 -16.69 26.19
N SER A 88 0.15 -16.02 25.26
CA SER A 88 -0.42 -15.43 24.02
C SER A 88 0.09 -16.17 22.76
N PRO A 89 -0.28 -17.45 22.58
CA PRO A 89 0.28 -18.30 21.53
C PRO A 89 -0.13 -17.89 20.11
N LYS A 90 -1.33 -17.31 19.90
CA LYS A 90 -1.77 -16.88 18.56
C LYS A 90 -0.95 -15.70 18.08
N ALA A 91 -0.67 -14.73 18.97
CA ALA A 91 0.18 -13.59 18.66
C ALA A 91 1.63 -14.01 18.42
N ALA A 92 2.19 -14.87 19.28
CA ALA A 92 3.54 -15.42 19.11
C ALA A 92 3.69 -16.16 17.77
N SER A 93 2.75 -17.06 17.47
CA SER A 93 2.74 -17.85 16.23
C SER A 93 2.59 -16.98 14.98
N TYR A 94 1.85 -15.87 15.07
CA TYR A 94 1.72 -14.91 13.97
C TYR A 94 3.06 -14.23 13.66
N LEU A 95 3.77 -13.73 14.69
CA LEU A 95 5.06 -13.08 14.51
C LEU A 95 6.11 -14.02 13.91
N ARG A 96 6.23 -15.25 14.44
CA ARG A 96 7.21 -16.21 13.93
C ARG A 96 6.97 -16.60 12.48
N ARG A 97 5.73 -16.96 12.14
CA ARG A 97 5.38 -17.38 10.77
C ARG A 97 5.50 -16.26 9.76
N GLY A 98 5.26 -15.02 10.18
CA GLY A 98 5.37 -13.85 9.31
C GLY A 98 6.77 -13.26 9.22
N LEU A 99 7.74 -13.71 10.03
CA LEU A 99 8.99 -12.99 10.25
C LEU A 99 9.78 -12.74 8.95
N ASP A 100 9.96 -13.78 8.14
CA ASP A 100 10.66 -13.65 6.87
C ASP A 100 9.87 -12.76 5.90
N SER A 101 8.56 -12.95 5.79
CA SER A 101 7.68 -12.10 4.99
C SER A 101 7.66 -10.62 5.42
N MET A 102 7.93 -10.30 6.68
CA MET A 102 7.98 -8.92 7.18
C MET A 102 9.24 -8.17 6.72
N VAL A 103 10.29 -8.88 6.33
CA VAL A 103 11.58 -8.29 5.97
C VAL A 103 11.94 -8.43 4.49
N THR A 104 11.17 -9.19 3.70
CA THR A 104 11.43 -9.46 2.28
C THR A 104 11.74 -8.19 1.48
N PHE A 105 10.97 -7.10 1.66
CA PHE A 105 11.23 -5.83 0.96
C PHE A 105 12.65 -5.30 1.18
N ALA A 106 13.21 -5.52 2.37
CA ALA A 106 14.52 -5.06 2.75
C ALA A 106 15.60 -6.01 2.24
N GLU A 107 15.33 -7.31 2.18
CA GLU A 107 16.20 -8.32 1.57
C GLU A 107 16.33 -8.04 0.06
N ASP A 108 15.20 -7.89 -0.64
CA ASP A 108 15.14 -7.53 -2.06
C ASP A 108 15.84 -6.20 -2.37
N ALA A 109 15.71 -5.22 -1.48
CA ALA A 109 16.41 -3.93 -1.59
C ALA A 109 17.94 -4.08 -1.61
N THR A 110 18.49 -5.13 -0.97
CA THR A 110 19.93 -5.41 -1.02
C THR A 110 20.39 -6.09 -2.30
N ASP A 111 19.45 -6.62 -3.08
CA ASP A 111 19.68 -7.24 -4.38
C ASP A 111 19.30 -6.28 -5.53
N GLY A 112 18.99 -5.02 -5.20
CA GLY A 112 18.71 -3.94 -6.15
C GLY A 112 17.23 -3.77 -6.47
N PHE A 113 16.36 -4.68 -6.03
CA PHE A 113 14.93 -4.65 -6.31
C PHE A 113 14.18 -3.71 -5.36
N GLU A 114 13.15 -3.03 -5.86
CA GLU A 114 12.25 -2.23 -5.04
C GLU A 114 10.91 -2.93 -4.91
N VAL A 115 10.57 -3.35 -3.69
CA VAL A 115 9.23 -3.82 -3.37
C VAL A 115 8.57 -2.80 -2.45
N PRO A 116 7.38 -2.29 -2.80
CA PRO A 116 6.61 -1.43 -1.91
C PRO A 116 6.34 -2.14 -0.59
N TRP A 117 6.69 -1.50 0.53
CA TRP A 117 6.49 -2.07 1.87
C TRP A 117 5.03 -2.00 2.34
N THR A 118 4.17 -1.27 1.61
CA THR A 118 2.74 -1.16 1.94
C THR A 118 1.83 -1.10 0.72
N SER A 119 0.65 -1.70 0.86
CA SER A 119 -0.45 -1.63 -0.11
C SER A 119 -1.38 -0.44 0.12
N ASN A 120 -1.15 0.38 1.15
CA ASN A 120 -1.99 1.55 1.48
C ASN A 120 -2.36 2.44 0.28
N PRO A 121 -1.45 2.74 -0.68
CA PRO A 121 -1.84 3.50 -1.86
C PRO A 121 -2.87 2.78 -2.74
N VAL A 122 -2.73 1.46 -2.92
CA VAL A 122 -3.68 0.61 -3.65
C VAL A 122 -5.01 0.56 -2.91
N GLU A 123 -4.99 0.38 -1.58
CA GLU A 123 -6.21 0.40 -0.77
C GLU A 123 -6.95 1.74 -0.85
N ARG A 124 -6.22 2.86 -0.86
CA ARG A 124 -6.81 4.19 -1.04
C ARG A 124 -7.45 4.33 -2.43
N ALA A 125 -6.76 3.90 -3.48
CA ALA A 125 -7.30 3.90 -4.85
C ALA A 125 -8.58 3.06 -4.94
N MET A 126 -8.56 1.84 -4.41
CA MET A 126 -9.74 0.97 -4.31
C MET A 126 -10.86 1.61 -3.50
N GLY A 127 -10.53 2.26 -2.39
CA GLY A 127 -11.47 2.98 -1.53
C GLY A 127 -12.14 4.16 -2.23
N GLU A 128 -11.42 4.88 -3.10
CA GLU A 128 -11.99 5.95 -3.93
C GLU A 128 -13.02 5.41 -4.93
N VAL A 129 -12.70 4.31 -5.62
CA VAL A 129 -13.63 3.62 -6.52
C VAL A 129 -14.86 3.15 -5.75
N ALA A 130 -14.67 2.47 -4.61
CA ALA A 130 -15.77 1.99 -3.78
C ALA A 130 -16.66 3.12 -3.23
N LYS A 131 -16.08 4.26 -2.83
CA LYS A 131 -16.86 5.44 -2.41
C LYS A 131 -17.69 6.01 -3.54
N ARG A 132 -17.17 6.07 -4.76
CA ARG A 132 -17.92 6.51 -5.95
C ARG A 132 -19.09 5.58 -6.24
N CYS A 133 -18.86 4.27 -6.18
CA CYS A 133 -19.92 3.26 -6.32
C CYS A 133 -21.04 3.46 -5.28
N LYS A 134 -20.68 3.77 -4.04
CA LYS A 134 -21.64 3.98 -2.94
C LYS A 134 -22.38 5.32 -3.02
N ARG A 135 -21.70 6.39 -3.45
CA ARG A 135 -22.24 7.75 -3.47
C ARG A 135 -23.32 7.92 -4.52
N ASP A 136 -23.11 7.36 -5.71
CA ASP A 136 -23.94 7.69 -6.86
C ASP A 136 -25.14 6.74 -7.04
N TRP A 137 -25.38 5.80 -6.11
CA TRP A 137 -26.54 4.87 -6.07
C TRP A 137 -26.93 4.25 -7.43
N MET A 138 -26.01 4.15 -8.41
CA MET A 138 -26.33 3.81 -9.80
C MET A 138 -25.20 3.09 -10.54
N GLN A 139 -25.62 2.00 -11.17
CA GLN A 139 -25.24 1.40 -12.46
C GLN A 139 -23.97 1.94 -13.14
N TRP A 140 -22.81 1.62 -12.60
CA TRP A 140 -21.59 1.58 -13.42
C TRP A 140 -21.55 0.23 -14.15
N SER A 141 -21.26 0.23 -15.45
CA SER A 141 -20.93 -1.01 -16.14
C SER A 141 -19.58 -1.53 -15.62
N GLU A 142 -19.33 -2.82 -15.79
CA GLU A 142 -18.06 -3.45 -15.41
C GLU A 142 -16.88 -2.72 -16.08
N GLU A 143 -17.02 -2.36 -17.35
CA GLU A 143 -16.01 -1.62 -18.11
C GLU A 143 -15.76 -0.22 -17.55
N GLY A 144 -16.80 0.46 -17.07
CA GLY A 144 -16.66 1.78 -16.45
C GLY A 144 -15.93 1.73 -15.11
N LEU A 145 -16.17 0.70 -14.30
CA LEU A 145 -15.45 0.47 -13.03
C LEU A 145 -14.00 0.08 -13.28
N ASP A 146 -13.76 -0.80 -14.25
CA ASP A 146 -12.42 -1.23 -14.64
C ASP A 146 -11.59 -0.04 -15.15
N ALA A 147 -12.15 0.81 -16.02
CA ALA A 147 -11.46 2.01 -16.49
C ALA A 147 -11.09 2.97 -15.33
N LEU A 148 -11.99 3.18 -14.37
CA LEU A 148 -11.72 4.01 -13.18
C LEU A 148 -10.64 3.40 -12.29
N LEU A 149 -10.66 2.08 -12.13
CA LEU A 149 -9.64 1.35 -11.39
C LEU A 149 -8.28 1.47 -12.07
N GLN A 150 -8.21 1.19 -13.38
CA GLN A 150 -6.98 1.30 -14.17
C GLN A 150 -6.39 2.71 -14.12
N LEU A 151 -7.20 3.76 -14.25
CA LEU A 151 -6.73 5.15 -14.13
C LEU A 151 -6.14 5.42 -12.73
N SER A 152 -6.81 4.95 -11.68
CA SER A 152 -6.36 5.15 -10.30
C SER A 152 -5.07 4.37 -9.99
N LEU A 153 -4.96 3.14 -10.47
CA LEU A 153 -3.75 2.30 -10.33
C LEU A 153 -2.59 2.85 -11.16
N THR A 154 -2.85 3.30 -12.38
CA THR A 154 -1.82 3.90 -13.26
C THR A 154 -1.24 5.16 -12.63
N LYS A 155 -2.11 6.04 -12.10
CA LYS A 155 -1.69 7.23 -11.34
C LYS A 155 -0.77 6.89 -10.17
N TYR A 156 -0.99 5.75 -9.52
CA TYR A 156 -0.17 5.30 -8.41
C TYR A 156 1.15 4.67 -8.89
N ALA A 157 1.09 3.71 -9.81
CA ALA A 157 2.23 2.90 -10.22
C ALA A 157 3.20 3.66 -11.15
N ASN A 158 2.68 4.56 -11.97
CA ASN A 158 3.47 5.39 -12.88
C ASN A 158 2.85 6.78 -13.01
N PRO A 159 3.10 7.68 -12.04
CA PRO A 159 2.55 9.04 -12.04
C PRO A 159 2.90 9.81 -13.30
N ASP A 160 4.13 9.67 -13.81
CA ASP A 160 4.61 10.39 -15.00
C ASP A 160 3.81 9.97 -16.24
N TYR A 161 3.65 8.66 -16.45
CA TYR A 161 2.81 8.16 -17.55
C TYR A 161 1.34 8.58 -17.40
N TYR A 162 0.81 8.60 -16.17
CA TYR A 162 -0.54 9.11 -15.94
C TYR A 162 -0.66 10.59 -16.31
N HIS A 163 0.34 11.42 -15.98
CA HIS A 163 0.36 12.84 -16.34
C HIS A 163 0.42 13.02 -17.85
N GLU A 164 1.30 12.29 -18.55
CA GLU A 164 1.38 12.32 -20.02
C GLU A 164 0.06 11.92 -20.69
N PHE A 165 -0.54 10.79 -20.26
CA PHE A 165 -1.84 10.34 -20.77
C PHE A 165 -2.93 11.39 -20.52
N PHE A 166 -2.97 11.96 -19.31
CA PHE A 166 -3.99 12.93 -18.93
C PHE A 166 -3.84 14.25 -19.72
N ASP A 167 -2.60 14.71 -19.92
CA ASP A 167 -2.29 15.89 -20.71
C ASP A 167 -2.65 15.68 -22.19
N GLU A 168 -2.30 14.53 -22.79
CA GLU A 168 -2.68 14.20 -24.17
C GLU A 168 -4.22 14.17 -24.35
N PHE A 169 -4.93 13.55 -23.41
CA PHE A 169 -6.39 13.39 -23.50
C PHE A 169 -7.14 14.71 -23.26
N LEU A 170 -6.71 15.51 -22.28
CA LEU A 170 -7.31 16.82 -22.01
C LEU A 170 -7.01 17.84 -23.12
N GLN A 171 -5.77 17.88 -23.63
CA GLN A 171 -5.42 18.78 -24.74
C GLN A 171 -6.24 18.44 -25.99
N ARG A 172 -6.44 17.15 -26.31
CA ARG A 172 -7.34 16.74 -27.41
C ARG A 172 -8.80 17.10 -27.16
N SER A 173 -9.31 16.91 -25.94
CA SER A 173 -10.72 17.22 -25.62
C SER A 173 -11.04 18.72 -25.69
N THR A 174 -10.05 19.58 -25.35
CA THR A 174 -10.19 21.04 -25.40
C THR A 174 -10.14 21.56 -26.84
N HIS A 175 -9.27 20.98 -27.67
CA HIS A 175 -9.23 21.29 -29.10
C HIS A 175 -10.46 20.78 -29.88
N GLY A 176 -11.10 19.70 -29.44
CA GLY A 176 -12.30 19.15 -30.07
C GLY A 176 -13.61 19.88 -29.73
N LYS A 177 -13.69 20.60 -28.60
CA LYS A 177 -14.95 21.24 -28.12
C LYS A 177 -15.05 22.75 -28.35
N ILE A 178 -13.97 23.46 -28.71
CA ILE A 178 -14.04 24.90 -29.01
C ILE A 178 -14.06 25.12 -30.54
N ARG A 179 -15.17 24.74 -31.17
CA ARG A 179 -15.55 25.26 -32.49
C ARG A 179 -17.07 25.47 -32.52
N CYS A 180 -17.53 26.36 -31.66
CA CYS A 180 -18.90 26.85 -31.71
C CYS A 180 -18.94 28.05 -32.67
N SER A 181 -19.41 27.84 -33.90
CA SER A 181 -19.72 28.95 -34.80
C SER A 181 -21.03 29.59 -34.35
N VAL A 182 -20.96 30.76 -33.74
CA VAL A 182 -22.13 31.56 -33.39
C VAL A 182 -22.58 32.30 -34.66
N SER A 183 -23.70 31.90 -35.24
CA SER A 183 -24.42 32.71 -36.24
C SER A 183 -25.59 33.41 -35.58
N VAL A 184 -25.60 34.74 -35.60
CA VAL A 184 -26.72 35.58 -35.14
C VAL A 184 -27.53 35.98 -36.37
N THR A 185 -28.77 35.50 -36.47
CA THR A 185 -29.77 36.05 -37.40
C THR A 185 -30.63 37.06 -36.67
N ALA A 186 -30.48 38.34 -37.01
CA ALA A 186 -31.34 39.41 -36.53
C ALA A 186 -32.62 39.45 -37.40
N ASN A 187 -33.76 39.10 -36.81
CA ASN A 187 -35.06 39.38 -37.42
C ASN A 187 -35.48 40.79 -37.03
N GLY A 188 -35.12 41.77 -37.86
CA GLY A 188 -35.69 43.11 -37.79
C GLY A 188 -37.15 43.04 -38.22
N GLY A 189 -38.07 43.41 -37.33
CA GLY A 189 -39.46 43.67 -37.67
C GLY A 189 -39.56 44.95 -38.50
N GLU A 190 -40.34 44.90 -39.58
CA GLU A 190 -40.77 46.09 -40.31
C GLU A 190 -41.65 46.97 -39.41
N VAL A 191 -41.47 48.29 -39.55
CA VAL A 191 -42.14 49.36 -38.78
C VAL A 191 -43.47 49.72 -39.44
#